data_AF-A0A9C7PLA5-F1
#
_entry.id   AF-A0A9C7PLA5-F1
#
_cell.length_a   1.000
_cell.length_b   1.000
_cell.length_c   1.000
_cell.angle_alpha   90.00
_cell.angle_beta   90.00
_cell.angle_gamma   90.00
#
_symmetry.space_group_name_H-M   'P 1'
#
loop_
_entity.id
_entity.type
_entity.pdbx_description
1 polymer ?
#
loop_
_entity_poly.entity_id
_entity_poly.type
_entity_poly.pdbx_seq_one_letter_code
_entity_poly.pdbx_strand_id
1 'polypeptide(L)'
;MGPDCIVIFRIAAMDMLQGGMSWDEIVELSKAIEAAGASIISTTLPGTNLRYRPSRPWCHGAPFRRDKTGARGSFDPGHHLQRIKCPMLPRRCWVDGDGSVSMARPMLADAELMKKAAEGREHEINTCIACNQACLDHTFAMKTTSCLVNPRACHETMIKWGPAADTKNIAVVGAGPAGLAYATVAAERGHAVTLFDAADEIGGQFNLAKQGAGQGRVPETCVTTVRCSRSMP
;
A
#
# COMPACT_ATOMS: atom_id res chain seq x y z
N MET A 1 -27.88 4.18 18.70
CA MET A 1 -27.85 3.73 17.28
C MET A 1 -28.71 2.47 17.18
N GLY A 2 -29.33 2.21 16.03
CA GLY A 2 -30.14 0.99 15.84
C GLY A 2 -29.29 -0.25 15.56
N PRO A 3 -29.90 -1.45 15.51
CA PRO A 3 -29.19 -2.73 15.29
C PRO A 3 -28.52 -2.84 13.92
N ASP A 4 -28.93 -2.04 12.93
CA ASP A 4 -28.35 -2.06 11.58
C ASP A 4 -27.09 -1.18 11.44
N CYS A 5 -26.61 -0.58 12.53
CA CYS A 5 -25.43 0.29 12.50
C CYS A 5 -24.14 -0.52 12.74
N ILE A 6 -23.23 -0.51 11.77
CA ILE A 6 -21.91 -1.14 11.91
C ILE A 6 -21.07 -0.32 12.88
N VAL A 7 -20.68 -0.95 14.00
CA VAL A 7 -19.76 -0.37 14.97
C VAL A 7 -18.40 -1.04 14.83
N ILE A 8 -17.39 -0.27 14.44
CA ILE A 8 -16.01 -0.74 14.33
C ILE A 8 -15.22 -0.20 15.52
N PHE A 9 -14.72 -1.08 16.37
CA PHE A 9 -13.80 -0.72 17.44
C PHE A 9 -12.36 -1.00 17.01
N ARG A 10 -11.47 -0.03 17.18
CA ARG A 10 -10.09 -0.15 16.72
C ARG A 10 -9.14 -0.20 17.90
N ILE A 11 -8.55 -1.37 18.13
CA ILE A 11 -7.67 -1.67 19.25
C ILE A 11 -6.20 -1.74 18.80
N ALA A 12 -5.28 -1.37 19.67
CA ALA A 12 -3.87 -1.66 19.47
C ALA A 12 -3.63 -3.15 19.77
N ALA A 13 -3.16 -3.93 18.79
CA ALA A 13 -2.83 -5.34 19.02
C ALA A 13 -1.56 -5.51 19.87
N MET A 14 -0.78 -4.45 20.03
CA MET A 14 0.43 -4.41 20.84
C MET A 14 0.79 -2.94 21.04
N ASP A 15 0.89 -2.45 22.27
CA ASP A 15 1.16 -1.02 22.50
C ASP A 15 2.64 -0.64 22.28
N MET A 16 3.56 -1.60 22.33
CA MET A 16 5.02 -1.39 22.25
C MET A 16 5.55 -0.30 23.21
N LEU A 17 4.79 0.02 24.26
CA LEU A 17 5.13 0.98 25.30
C LEU A 17 5.40 0.22 26.61
N GLN A 18 6.32 0.75 27.42
CA GLN A 18 6.53 0.24 28.76
C GLN A 18 5.27 0.49 29.59
N GLY A 19 4.71 -0.58 30.16
CA GLY A 19 3.40 -0.53 30.84
C GLY A 19 2.20 -0.48 29.91
N GLY A 20 2.36 -0.82 28.62
CA GLY A 20 1.24 -1.06 27.71
C GLY A 20 0.48 -2.35 28.03
N MET A 21 -0.66 -2.56 27.36
CA MET A 21 -1.50 -3.73 27.61
C MET A 21 -0.79 -5.03 27.26
N SER A 22 -0.90 -6.02 28.15
CA SER A 22 -0.56 -7.40 27.88
C SER A 22 -1.54 -8.03 26.88
N TRP A 23 -1.12 -9.16 26.30
CA TRP A 23 -1.97 -9.89 25.36
C TRP A 23 -3.30 -10.33 25.98
N ASP A 24 -3.28 -10.78 27.23
CA ASP A 24 -4.48 -11.24 27.94
C ASP A 24 -5.47 -10.10 28.18
N GLU A 25 -4.96 -8.91 28.55
CA GLU A 25 -5.79 -7.69 28.70
C GLU A 25 -6.39 -7.25 27.36
N ILE A 26 -5.66 -7.39 26.24
CA ILE A 26 -6.17 -7.09 24.89
C ILE A 26 -7.30 -8.06 24.52
N VAL A 27 -7.14 -9.35 24.82
CA VAL A 27 -8.18 -10.37 24.58
C VAL A 27 -9.41 -10.12 25.45
N GLU A 28 -9.22 -9.80 26.73
CA GLU A 28 -10.31 -9.47 27.66
C GLU A 28 -11.09 -8.24 27.18
N LEU A 29 -10.37 -7.16 26.82
CA LEU A 29 -10.99 -5.96 26.26
C LEU A 29 -11.74 -6.28 24.96
N SER A 30 -11.17 -7.10 24.08
CA SER A 30 -11.81 -7.46 22.81
C SER A 30 -13.14 -8.18 23.03
N LYS A 31 -13.19 -9.13 23.97
CA LYS A 31 -14.44 -9.82 24.35
C LYS A 31 -15.46 -8.90 25.02
N ALA A 32 -15.00 -7.98 25.86
CA ALA A 32 -15.89 -7.01 26.51
C ALA A 32 -16.52 -6.05 25.48
N ILE A 33 -15.76 -5.64 24.47
CA ILE A 33 -16.22 -4.78 23.38
C ILE A 33 -17.18 -5.51 22.43
N GLU A 34 -16.91 -6.78 22.14
CA GLU A 34 -17.84 -7.65 21.41
C GLU A 34 -19.17 -7.79 22.16
N ALA A 35 -19.13 -8.08 23.46
CA ALA A 35 -20.32 -8.16 24.31
C ALA A 35 -21.08 -6.83 24.43
N ALA A 36 -20.37 -5.70 24.30
CA ALA A 36 -20.97 -4.37 24.25
C ALA A 36 -21.65 -4.03 22.91
N GLY A 37 -21.53 -4.91 21.91
CA GLY A 37 -22.23 -4.80 20.62
C GLY A 37 -21.39 -4.24 19.47
N ALA A 38 -20.05 -4.30 19.55
CA ALA A 38 -19.22 -3.97 18.39
C ALA A 38 -19.37 -5.02 17.28
N SER A 39 -19.52 -4.56 16.04
CA SER A 39 -19.66 -5.44 14.87
C SER A 39 -18.31 -5.94 14.36
N ILE A 40 -17.25 -5.13 14.47
CA ILE A 40 -15.91 -5.43 13.94
C ILE A 40 -14.84 -4.93 14.91
N ILE A 41 -13.82 -5.75 15.15
CA ILE A 41 -12.62 -5.37 15.91
C ILE A 41 -11.44 -5.23 14.94
N SER A 42 -11.04 -3.98 14.67
CA SER A 42 -9.90 -3.67 13.82
C SER A 42 -8.63 -3.55 14.66
N THR A 43 -7.54 -4.23 14.28
CA THR A 43 -6.28 -4.10 15.01
C THR A 43 -5.37 -3.03 14.40
N THR A 44 -4.53 -2.42 15.23
CA THR A 44 -3.47 -1.51 14.80
C THR A 44 -2.16 -1.88 15.46
N LEU A 45 -1.07 -1.59 14.76
CA LEU A 45 0.26 -1.57 15.37
C LEU A 45 0.68 -0.11 15.55
N PRO A 46 1.14 0.28 16.74
CA PRO A 46 1.60 1.62 17.03
C PRO A 46 2.77 1.96 16.11
N GLY A 47 2.71 3.15 15.52
CA GLY A 47 3.66 3.56 14.49
C GLY A 47 4.17 4.99 14.62
N THR A 48 3.61 5.80 15.51
CA THR A 48 3.85 7.26 15.52
C THR A 48 4.67 7.75 16.71
N ASN A 49 4.56 7.12 17.89
CA ASN A 49 5.22 7.60 19.13
C ASN A 49 6.33 6.68 19.66
N LEU A 50 6.67 5.62 18.94
CA LEU A 50 7.70 4.68 19.38
C LEU A 50 9.09 5.20 18.97
N ARG A 51 10.02 5.22 19.93
CA ARG A 51 11.46 5.42 19.65
C ARG A 51 11.98 4.42 18.62
N TYR A 52 11.39 3.22 18.60
CA TYR A 52 11.55 2.25 17.54
C TYR A 52 10.51 2.49 16.46
N ARG A 53 10.88 3.26 15.43
CA ARG A 53 10.11 3.32 14.19
C ARG A 53 10.52 2.07 13.41
N PRO A 54 9.63 1.09 13.13
CA PRO A 54 9.99 0.02 12.22
C PRO A 54 10.22 0.67 10.85
N SER A 55 11.48 0.94 10.53
CA SER A 55 11.91 1.32 9.21
C SER A 55 11.58 0.16 8.25
N ARG A 56 11.71 0.47 6.95
CA ARG A 56 11.02 -0.13 5.81
C ARG A 56 10.95 -1.68 5.70
N PRO A 57 11.85 -2.53 6.27
CA PRO A 57 11.78 -3.97 5.99
C PRO A 57 11.03 -4.88 6.99
N TRP A 58 10.73 -4.47 8.22
CA TRP A 58 10.25 -5.45 9.24
C TRP A 58 8.84 -6.01 9.05
N CYS A 59 8.01 -5.41 8.20
CA CYS A 59 6.68 -5.94 7.85
C CYS A 59 6.70 -6.60 6.45
N HIS A 60 7.76 -7.33 6.13
CA HIS A 60 7.85 -8.10 4.88
C HIS A 60 7.12 -9.43 5.02
N GLY A 61 5.91 -9.53 4.46
CA GLY A 61 5.33 -10.78 3.96
C GLY A 61 5.07 -11.91 4.95
N ALA A 62 5.40 -11.76 6.23
CA ALA A 62 4.85 -12.58 7.27
C ALA A 62 3.47 -11.99 7.59
N PRO A 63 2.34 -12.70 7.38
CA PRO A 63 1.25 -12.58 8.35
C PRO A 63 1.88 -12.69 9.74
N PHE A 64 1.26 -12.11 10.76
CA PHE A 64 1.59 -12.45 12.15
C PHE A 64 1.37 -13.96 12.25
N ARG A 65 2.40 -14.76 11.90
CA ARG A 65 2.31 -16.21 11.95
C ARG A 65 2.22 -16.45 13.43
N ARG A 66 1.08 -17.01 13.82
CA ARG A 66 0.89 -17.80 15.03
C ARG A 66 2.25 -18.34 15.43
N ASP A 67 2.85 -17.75 16.46
CA ASP A 67 4.07 -18.34 16.98
C ASP A 67 3.73 -19.80 17.32
N LYS A 68 4.66 -20.71 17.04
CA LYS A 68 4.48 -22.12 17.38
C LYS A 68 4.62 -22.35 18.89
N THR A 69 4.44 -21.32 19.72
CA THR A 69 4.66 -21.34 21.17
C THR A 69 3.39 -21.21 22.00
N GLY A 70 2.20 -21.22 21.38
CA GLY A 70 1.06 -21.90 22.00
C GLY A 70 -0.09 -21.04 22.57
N ALA A 71 -0.34 -19.84 22.06
CA ALA A 71 -1.62 -19.17 22.32
C ALA A 71 -2.72 -19.71 21.39
N ARG A 72 -3.42 -20.77 21.83
CA ARG A 72 -4.69 -21.22 21.23
C ARG A 72 -5.81 -20.29 21.68
N GLY A 73 -6.02 -19.19 20.96
CA GLY A 73 -7.25 -18.40 20.99
C GLY A 73 -7.84 -18.36 19.59
N SER A 74 -8.93 -19.07 19.37
CA SER A 74 -9.76 -18.94 18.16
C SER A 74 -10.42 -17.58 18.17
N PHE A 75 -9.95 -16.66 17.33
CA PHE A 75 -10.65 -15.42 17.04
C PHE A 75 -11.63 -15.67 15.90
N ASP A 76 -12.86 -15.19 16.06
CA ASP A 76 -13.89 -15.22 15.02
C ASP A 76 -13.47 -14.29 13.84
N PRO A 77 -14.04 -14.46 12.61
CA PRO A 77 -13.60 -13.83 11.35
C PRO A 77 -13.50 -12.28 11.32
N GLY A 78 -13.91 -11.59 12.38
CA GLY A 78 -13.97 -10.13 12.50
C GLY A 78 -12.67 -9.40 12.84
N HIS A 79 -11.52 -10.10 12.88
CA HIS A 79 -10.24 -9.49 13.25
C HIS A 79 -9.42 -9.11 12.02
N HIS A 80 -9.05 -7.82 11.92
CA HIS A 80 -8.30 -7.30 10.79
C HIS A 80 -6.82 -7.06 11.10
N LEU A 81 -5.90 -7.63 10.30
CA LEU A 81 -4.46 -7.37 10.41
C LEU A 81 -4.04 -6.12 9.60
N GLN A 82 -3.11 -5.33 10.16
CA GLN A 82 -2.55 -4.16 9.49
C GLN A 82 -1.20 -4.40 8.82
N ARG A 83 -1.02 -3.74 7.66
CA ARG A 83 0.20 -3.64 6.83
C ARG A 83 0.44 -4.79 5.84
N ILE A 84 -0.58 -5.15 5.08
CA ILE A 84 -0.37 -5.98 3.91
C ILE A 84 0.06 -5.10 2.72
N LYS A 85 1.24 -5.41 2.18
CA LYS A 85 1.89 -4.66 1.08
C LYS A 85 1.61 -5.25 -0.31
N CYS A 86 1.26 -6.53 -0.39
CA CYS A 86 1.13 -7.26 -1.65
C CYS A 86 -0.28 -7.86 -1.78
N PRO A 87 -0.98 -7.70 -2.92
CA PRO A 87 -2.31 -8.29 -3.15
C PRO A 87 -2.33 -9.82 -3.21
N MET A 88 -1.17 -10.49 -3.29
CA MET A 88 -1.05 -11.94 -3.13
C MET A 88 -1.09 -12.41 -1.67
N LEU A 89 -0.77 -11.54 -0.70
CA LEU A 89 -0.85 -11.85 0.73
C LEU A 89 -2.29 -11.95 1.27
N PRO A 90 -3.26 -11.09 0.88
CA PRO A 90 -4.67 -11.20 1.25
C PRO A 90 -5.27 -12.55 0.84
N ARG A 91 -4.94 -13.05 -0.35
CA ARG A 91 -5.37 -14.40 -0.77
C ARG A 91 -4.85 -15.47 0.18
N ARG A 92 -3.61 -15.36 0.67
CA ARG A 92 -3.04 -16.31 1.63
C ARG A 92 -3.74 -16.24 3.00
N CYS A 93 -3.95 -15.04 3.54
CA CYS A 93 -4.65 -14.83 4.81
C CYS A 93 -6.10 -15.35 4.77
N TRP A 94 -6.77 -15.23 3.62
CA TRP A 94 -8.12 -15.75 3.43
C TRP A 94 -8.17 -17.28 3.39
N VAL A 95 -7.22 -17.91 2.68
CA VAL A 95 -7.13 -19.37 2.55
C VAL A 95 -6.80 -20.03 3.89
N ASP A 96 -5.99 -19.38 4.72
CA ASP A 96 -5.58 -19.91 6.03
C ASP A 96 -6.62 -19.63 7.15
N GLY A 97 -7.71 -18.90 6.84
CA GLY A 97 -8.77 -18.56 7.81
C GLY A 97 -8.35 -17.51 8.85
N ASP A 98 -7.25 -16.79 8.61
CA ASP A 98 -6.56 -15.91 9.57
C ASP A 98 -7.21 -14.50 9.71
N GLY A 99 -8.47 -14.35 9.30
CA GLY A 99 -9.24 -13.11 9.40
C GLY A 99 -9.20 -12.23 8.15
N SER A 100 -9.75 -11.03 8.28
CA SER A 100 -9.93 -10.06 7.21
C SER A 100 -8.77 -9.06 7.16
N VAL A 101 -8.65 -8.26 6.09
CA VAL A 101 -7.46 -7.42 5.86
C VAL A 101 -7.81 -5.94 5.89
N SER A 102 -6.99 -5.12 6.56
CA SER A 102 -7.09 -3.66 6.51
C SER A 102 -5.95 -3.06 5.68
N MET A 103 -6.30 -2.28 4.66
CA MET A 103 -5.35 -1.55 3.81
C MET A 103 -5.66 -0.05 3.81
N ALA A 104 -4.64 0.77 4.04
CA ALA A 104 -4.74 2.24 3.95
C ALA A 104 -3.88 2.77 2.80
N ARG A 105 -2.55 2.88 3.01
CA ARG A 105 -1.62 3.41 1.99
C ARG A 105 -1.63 2.68 0.64
N PRO A 106 -1.88 1.36 0.54
CA PRO A 106 -2.09 0.72 -0.76
C PRO A 106 -3.25 1.33 -1.56
N MET A 107 -4.33 1.76 -0.91
CA MET A 107 -5.45 2.44 -1.58
C MET A 107 -5.10 3.86 -2.05
N LEU A 108 -4.14 4.53 -1.38
CA LEU A 108 -3.58 5.80 -1.87
C LEU A 108 -2.67 5.59 -3.08
N ALA A 109 -1.92 4.48 -3.11
CA ALA A 109 -1.03 4.16 -4.22
C ALA A 109 -1.81 3.71 -5.47
N ASP A 110 -2.87 2.93 -5.30
CA ASP A 110 -3.70 2.46 -6.41
C ASP A 110 -5.18 2.36 -5.98
N ALA A 111 -6.02 3.21 -6.56
CA ALA A 111 -7.46 3.19 -6.31
C ALA A 111 -8.17 2.00 -6.99
N GLU A 112 -7.55 1.42 -8.03
CA GLU A 112 -8.07 0.24 -8.73
C GLU A 112 -7.51 -1.08 -8.17
N LEU A 113 -6.78 -1.05 -7.06
CA LEU A 113 -6.11 -2.23 -6.49
C LEU A 113 -7.02 -3.45 -6.39
N MET A 114 -8.23 -3.27 -5.85
CA MET A 114 -9.17 -4.39 -5.66
C MET A 114 -9.70 -4.92 -7.00
N LYS A 115 -9.99 -4.02 -7.95
CA LYS A 115 -10.45 -4.38 -9.30
C LYS A 115 -9.37 -5.16 -10.05
N LYS A 116 -8.14 -4.64 -10.07
CA LYS A 116 -6.97 -5.30 -10.69
C LYS A 116 -6.71 -6.68 -10.08
N ALA A 117 -6.80 -6.81 -8.76
CA ALA A 117 -6.61 -8.09 -8.08
C ALA A 117 -7.74 -9.10 -8.37
N ALA A 118 -8.99 -8.64 -8.52
CA ALA A 118 -10.10 -9.50 -8.91
C ALA A 118 -9.99 -9.99 -10.36
N GLU A 119 -9.44 -9.16 -11.25
CA GLU A 119 -9.29 -9.44 -12.69
C GLU A 119 -7.98 -10.18 -13.05
N GLY A 120 -7.14 -10.55 -12.07
CA GLY A 120 -5.85 -11.21 -12.33
C GLY A 120 -4.80 -10.29 -12.99
N ARG A 121 -4.99 -8.97 -12.85
CA ARG A 121 -4.08 -7.92 -13.33
C ARG A 121 -3.17 -7.43 -12.19
N GLU A 122 -2.71 -8.32 -11.32
CA GLU A 122 -1.92 -7.94 -10.14
C GLU A 122 -0.60 -7.26 -10.52
N HIS A 123 -0.06 -7.64 -11.68
CA HIS A 123 1.10 -6.97 -12.23
C HIS A 123 0.82 -5.49 -12.49
N GLU A 124 -0.37 -5.05 -12.87
CA GLU A 124 -0.67 -3.62 -13.12
C GLU A 124 -0.86 -2.77 -11.84
N ILE A 125 -0.69 -3.35 -10.65
CA ILE A 125 -0.95 -2.66 -9.38
C ILE A 125 0.20 -1.71 -9.03
N ASN A 126 -0.14 -0.44 -8.84
CA ASN A 126 0.81 0.58 -8.38
C ASN A 126 1.08 0.39 -6.87
N THR A 127 2.14 -0.35 -6.57
CA THR A 127 2.39 -0.87 -5.23
C THR A 127 2.88 0.22 -4.27
N CYS A 128 2.32 0.28 -3.05
CA CYS A 128 2.81 1.20 -2.03
C CYS A 128 4.22 0.80 -1.55
N ILE A 129 5.22 1.66 -1.81
CA ILE A 129 6.62 1.46 -1.38
C ILE A 129 6.89 1.83 0.10
N ALA A 130 5.84 2.18 0.86
CA ALA A 130 5.93 2.59 2.27
C ALA A 130 6.92 3.75 2.54
N CYS A 131 7.03 4.71 1.61
CA CYS A 131 7.97 5.83 1.74
C CYS A 131 7.61 6.83 2.84
N ASN A 132 6.31 6.96 3.16
CA ASN A 132 5.71 7.92 4.10
C ASN A 132 5.81 9.40 3.71
N GLN A 133 6.58 9.75 2.68
CA GLN A 133 6.90 11.13 2.28
C GLN A 133 5.68 11.98 1.90
N ALA A 134 4.83 11.47 1.01
CA ALA A 134 3.68 12.24 0.54
C ALA A 134 2.42 11.98 1.38
N CYS A 135 2.37 10.86 2.13
CA CYS A 135 1.21 10.52 2.94
C CYS A 135 1.39 11.02 4.38
N LEU A 136 2.10 10.27 5.22
CA LEU A 136 2.25 10.60 6.64
C LEU A 136 2.99 11.92 6.86
N ASP A 137 4.11 12.17 6.17
CA ASP A 137 4.91 13.37 6.43
C ASP A 137 4.15 14.65 6.02
N HIS A 138 3.31 14.59 4.97
CA HIS A 138 2.37 15.67 4.66
C HIS A 138 1.34 15.87 5.75
N THR A 139 0.69 14.78 6.21
CA THR A 139 -0.29 14.85 7.30
C THR A 139 0.32 15.48 8.55
N PHE A 140 1.53 15.09 8.94
CA PHE A 140 2.24 15.67 10.10
C PHE A 140 2.66 17.12 9.89
N ALA A 141 2.91 17.52 8.65
CA ALA A 141 3.16 18.91 8.27
C ALA A 141 1.88 19.72 8.03
N MET A 142 0.70 19.18 8.37
CA MET A 142 -0.61 19.81 8.14
C MET A 142 -0.85 20.18 6.66
N LYS A 143 -0.27 19.41 5.74
CA LYS A 143 -0.48 19.51 4.29
C LYS A 143 -1.47 18.45 3.84
N THR A 144 -2.09 18.67 2.69
CA THR A 144 -2.92 17.66 2.03
C THR A 144 -2.09 16.40 1.76
N THR A 145 -2.58 15.28 2.30
CA THR A 145 -2.05 13.93 2.04
C THR A 145 -2.01 13.67 0.53
N SER A 146 -0.98 12.99 0.06
CA SER A 146 -0.84 12.52 -1.32
C SER A 146 -0.07 11.18 -1.33
N CYS A 147 0.41 10.74 -2.49
CA CYS A 147 1.22 9.55 -2.65
C CYS A 147 2.39 9.81 -3.61
N LEU A 148 3.58 9.32 -3.27
CA LEU A 148 4.78 9.50 -4.10
C LEU A 148 4.64 8.85 -5.48
N VAL A 149 4.00 7.68 -5.52
CA VAL A 149 3.83 6.90 -6.75
C VAL A 149 2.48 7.16 -7.42
N ASN A 150 1.59 7.92 -6.77
CA ASN A 150 0.30 8.32 -7.31
C ASN A 150 0.01 9.79 -6.94
N PRO A 151 0.44 10.76 -7.77
CA PRO A 151 0.25 12.18 -7.48
C PRO A 151 -1.23 12.60 -7.48
N ARG A 152 -2.13 11.79 -8.06
CA ARG A 152 -3.58 12.07 -8.05
C ARG A 152 -4.24 11.75 -6.71
N ALA A 153 -3.59 10.99 -5.83
CA ALA A 153 -4.16 10.63 -4.53
C ALA A 153 -4.55 11.89 -3.74
N CYS A 154 -5.83 11.96 -3.33
CA CYS A 154 -6.46 13.11 -2.67
C CYS A 154 -6.48 14.42 -3.50
N HIS A 155 -6.22 14.35 -4.80
CA HIS A 155 -6.25 15.47 -5.75
C HIS A 155 -7.09 15.13 -7.00
N GLU A 156 -7.96 14.12 -6.91
CA GLU A 156 -8.64 13.48 -8.05
C GLU A 156 -9.57 14.45 -8.80
N THR A 157 -10.15 15.41 -8.09
CA THR A 157 -11.05 16.43 -8.65
C THR A 157 -10.28 17.59 -9.30
N MET A 158 -9.02 17.80 -8.93
CA MET A 158 -8.15 18.85 -9.48
C MET A 158 -7.30 18.32 -10.64
N ILE A 159 -6.74 17.13 -10.49
CA ILE A 159 -5.88 16.48 -11.49
C ILE A 159 -6.72 15.47 -12.28
N LYS A 160 -7.31 15.96 -13.38
CA LYS A 160 -8.08 15.16 -14.32
C LYS A 160 -7.28 14.90 -15.59
N TRP A 161 -7.07 13.63 -15.90
CA TRP A 161 -6.50 13.22 -17.18
C TRP A 161 -7.64 12.76 -18.09
N GLY A 162 -8.09 13.65 -18.97
CA GLY A 162 -8.93 13.26 -20.12
C GLY A 162 -8.09 12.97 -21.35
N PRO A 163 -8.68 12.40 -22.41
CA PRO A 163 -8.03 12.27 -23.71
C PRO A 163 -7.40 13.61 -24.18
N ALA A 164 -6.26 13.53 -24.86
CA ALA A 164 -5.68 14.71 -25.49
C ALA A 164 -6.60 15.23 -26.60
N ALA A 165 -6.79 16.55 -26.67
CA ALA A 165 -7.54 17.17 -27.77
C ALA A 165 -6.84 16.92 -29.11
N ASP A 166 -5.51 17.06 -29.13
CA ASP A 166 -4.65 16.75 -30.27
C ASP A 166 -3.57 15.76 -29.86
N THR A 167 -3.51 14.62 -30.54
CA THR A 167 -2.46 13.62 -30.33
C THR A 167 -1.15 14.08 -30.96
N LYS A 168 -0.02 13.67 -30.35
CA LYS A 168 1.33 14.10 -30.75
C LYS A 168 2.29 12.94 -30.66
N ASN A 169 3.37 13.02 -31.43
CA ASN A 169 4.53 12.16 -31.29
C ASN A 169 5.51 12.82 -30.31
N ILE A 170 5.82 12.15 -29.20
CA ILE A 170 6.58 12.72 -28.08
C ILE A 170 7.78 11.84 -27.79
N ALA A 171 8.97 12.44 -27.85
CA ALA A 171 10.20 11.82 -27.38
C ALA A 171 10.44 12.19 -25.90
N VAL A 172 10.60 11.19 -25.04
CA VAL A 172 10.93 11.36 -23.62
C VAL A 172 12.35 10.84 -23.42
N VAL A 173 13.27 11.69 -22.97
CA VAL A 173 14.67 11.32 -22.74
C VAL A 173 14.92 11.17 -21.24
N GLY A 174 15.23 9.95 -20.82
CA GLY A 174 15.43 9.52 -19.44
C GLY A 174 14.25 8.72 -18.87
N ALA A 175 14.43 7.41 -18.72
CA ALA A 175 13.52 6.48 -18.06
C ALA A 175 13.70 6.43 -16.53
N GLY A 176 14.05 7.57 -15.91
CA GLY A 176 13.91 7.76 -14.46
C GLY A 176 12.45 7.94 -14.03
N PRO A 177 12.15 8.07 -12.73
CA PRO A 177 10.78 8.18 -12.22
C PRO A 177 9.99 9.34 -12.85
N ALA A 178 10.65 10.48 -13.13
CA ALA A 178 10.01 11.61 -13.80
C ALA A 178 9.60 11.30 -15.24
N GLY A 179 10.51 10.74 -16.03
CA GLY A 179 10.24 10.39 -17.43
C GLY A 179 9.24 9.24 -17.55
N LEU A 180 9.30 8.24 -16.67
CA LEU A 180 8.31 7.17 -16.60
C LEU A 180 6.91 7.71 -16.27
N ALA A 181 6.79 8.55 -15.24
CA ALA A 181 5.49 9.14 -14.88
C ALA A 181 4.91 9.97 -16.02
N TYR A 182 5.73 10.78 -16.69
CA TYR A 182 5.29 11.56 -17.86
C TYR A 182 4.89 10.65 -19.02
N ALA A 183 5.73 9.68 -19.38
CA ALA A 183 5.51 8.78 -20.52
C ALA A 183 4.21 7.98 -20.36
N THR A 184 3.95 7.45 -19.17
CA THR A 184 2.71 6.72 -18.86
C THR A 184 1.49 7.62 -19.02
N VAL A 185 1.47 8.79 -18.38
CA VAL A 185 0.28 9.68 -18.44
C VAL A 185 0.08 10.23 -19.86
N ALA A 186 1.15 10.55 -20.59
CA ALA A 186 1.04 11.00 -21.97
C ALA A 186 0.48 9.89 -22.88
N ALA A 187 0.91 8.64 -22.70
CA ALA A 187 0.38 7.49 -23.44
C ALA A 187 -1.08 7.22 -23.09
N GLU A 188 -1.47 7.26 -21.81
CA GLU A 188 -2.87 7.13 -21.36
C GLU A 188 -3.79 8.20 -21.98
N ARG A 189 -3.26 9.40 -22.25
CA ARG A 189 -3.98 10.48 -22.92
C ARG A 189 -4.06 10.31 -24.44
N GLY A 190 -3.39 9.31 -25.03
CA GLY A 190 -3.43 8.98 -26.45
C GLY A 190 -2.26 9.51 -27.29
N HIS A 191 -1.20 10.04 -26.69
CA HIS A 191 0.00 10.43 -27.43
C HIS A 191 0.83 9.19 -27.85
N ALA A 192 1.51 9.27 -28.99
CA ALA A 192 2.52 8.29 -29.36
C ALA A 192 3.84 8.69 -28.66
N VAL A 193 4.24 7.91 -27.67
CA VAL A 193 5.41 8.22 -26.82
C VAL A 193 6.55 7.28 -27.14
N THR A 194 7.74 7.83 -27.39
CA THR A 194 8.99 7.07 -27.50
C THR A 194 9.89 7.44 -26.31
N LEU A 195 10.18 6.47 -25.46
CA LEU A 195 11.02 6.64 -24.28
C LEU A 195 12.46 6.18 -24.59
N PHE A 196 13.41 7.08 -24.39
CA PHE A 196 14.84 6.84 -24.55
C PHE A 196 15.51 6.81 -23.18
N ASP A 197 16.45 5.91 -22.96
CA ASP A 197 17.38 5.95 -21.83
C ASP A 197 18.74 5.45 -22.31
N ALA A 198 19.81 5.89 -21.64
CA ALA A 198 21.17 5.41 -21.91
C ALA A 198 21.47 4.09 -21.18
N ALA A 199 20.73 3.77 -20.12
CA ALA A 199 20.87 2.54 -19.36
C ALA A 199 20.07 1.38 -19.98
N ASP A 200 20.52 0.16 -19.70
CA ASP A 200 19.87 -1.09 -20.15
C ASP A 200 18.54 -1.37 -19.45
N GLU A 201 18.31 -0.72 -18.30
CA GLU A 201 17.17 -0.92 -17.41
C GLU A 201 16.49 0.43 -17.10
N ILE A 202 15.16 0.46 -17.18
CA ILE A 202 14.34 1.60 -16.73
C ILE A 202 14.38 1.78 -15.20
N GLY A 203 14.22 3.00 -14.72
CA GLY A 203 14.12 3.34 -13.30
C GLY A 203 15.11 4.42 -12.85
N GLY A 204 16.20 4.64 -13.60
CA GLY A 204 17.20 5.66 -13.27
C GLY A 204 17.70 5.53 -11.83
N GLN A 205 17.61 6.60 -11.03
CA GLN A 205 18.05 6.57 -9.63
C GLN A 205 17.27 5.59 -8.74
N PHE A 206 16.08 5.13 -9.14
CA PHE A 206 15.37 4.08 -8.40
C PHE A 206 16.15 2.75 -8.42
N ASN A 207 16.95 2.50 -9.46
CA ASN A 207 17.80 1.31 -9.56
C ASN A 207 18.99 1.35 -8.60
N LEU A 208 19.38 2.54 -8.13
CA LEU A 208 20.33 2.71 -7.04
C LEU A 208 19.62 2.61 -5.69
N ALA A 209 18.47 3.28 -5.55
CA ALA A 209 17.69 3.25 -4.31
C ALA A 209 17.27 1.83 -3.90
N LYS A 210 16.91 0.97 -4.86
CA LYS A 210 16.51 -0.43 -4.60
C LYS A 210 17.63 -1.28 -3.96
N GLN A 211 18.90 -0.92 -4.17
CA GLN A 211 20.06 -1.64 -3.65
C GLN A 211 20.35 -1.31 -2.18
N GLY A 212 19.77 -0.23 -1.64
CA GLY A 212 19.92 0.12 -0.24
C GLY A 212 19.29 -0.92 0.68
N ALA A 213 19.96 -1.24 1.80
CA ALA A 213 19.46 -2.19 2.80
C ALA A 213 18.02 -1.84 3.21
N GLY A 214 17.10 -2.79 3.03
CA GLY A 214 15.67 -2.63 3.34
C GLY A 214 14.81 -1.94 2.28
N GLN A 215 15.31 -1.71 1.06
CA GLN A 215 14.60 -1.07 -0.06
C GLN A 215 14.18 -2.02 -1.21
N GLY A 216 14.24 -3.34 -1.00
CA GLY A 216 14.08 -4.36 -2.05
C GLY A 216 12.74 -4.40 -2.82
N ARG A 217 11.82 -3.44 -2.65
CA ARG A 217 10.52 -3.36 -3.35
C ARG A 217 10.30 -2.10 -4.19
N VAL A 218 11.29 -1.22 -4.32
CA VAL A 218 11.30 -0.21 -5.39
C VAL A 218 11.10 -0.79 -6.81
N PRO A 219 11.46 -2.07 -7.14
CA PRO A 219 11.27 -2.63 -8.48
C PRO A 219 9.80 -2.72 -8.95
N GLU A 220 8.84 -2.93 -8.04
CA GLU A 220 7.46 -3.28 -8.41
C GLU A 220 6.66 -2.08 -8.97
N THR A 221 7.10 -0.85 -8.71
CA THR A 221 6.34 0.38 -9.02
C THR A 221 6.57 1.00 -10.39
N CYS A 222 7.68 0.67 -11.07
CA CYS A 222 8.04 1.31 -12.35
C CYS A 222 7.88 0.40 -13.57
N VAL A 223 7.85 -0.93 -13.38
CA VAL A 223 7.80 -1.90 -14.49
C VAL A 223 6.41 -2.01 -15.11
N THR A 224 5.36 -1.61 -14.37
CA THR A 224 4.01 -2.08 -14.66
C THR A 224 3.15 -1.07 -15.41
N THR A 225 3.61 0.17 -15.51
CA THR A 225 2.92 1.26 -16.23
C THR A 225 3.56 1.63 -17.57
N VAL A 226 4.67 0.99 -17.96
CA VAL A 226 5.32 1.21 -19.26
C VAL A 226 5.57 -0.14 -19.95
N ARG A 227 4.59 -0.62 -20.72
CA ARG A 227 4.89 -1.57 -21.82
C ARG A 227 5.62 -0.79 -22.90
N CYS A 228 6.95 -0.73 -22.79
CA CYS A 228 7.78 -0.27 -23.89
C CYS A 228 7.84 -1.41 -24.92
N SER A 229 7.09 -1.31 -26.01
CA SER A 229 7.33 -2.15 -27.18
C SER A 229 8.72 -1.77 -27.71
N ARG A 230 9.74 -2.60 -27.42
CA ARG A 230 11.04 -2.49 -28.09
C ARG A 230 10.81 -2.74 -29.57
N SER A 231 10.74 -1.69 -30.36
CA SER A 231 11.16 -1.72 -31.76
C SER A 231 12.61 -1.24 -31.77
N MET A 232 13.56 -2.16 -31.62
CA MET A 232 14.92 -1.90 -32.09
C MET A 232 14.93 -2.12 -33.62
N PRO A 233 15.62 -1.26 -34.40
CA PRO A 233 15.96 -1.56 -35.78
C PRO A 233 16.90 -2.78 -35.88
#